data_AF-A0A3M2HNV6-F1
#
_entry.id   AF-A0A3M2HNV6-F1
#
_cell.length_a   1.000
_cell.length_b   1.000
_cell.length_c   1.000
_cell.angle_alpha   90.00
_cell.angle_beta   90.00
_cell.angle_gamma   90.00
#
_symmetry.space_group_name_H-M   'P 1'
#
loop_
_entity.id
_entity.type
_entity.pdbx_description
1 polymer ?
#
loop_
_entity_poly.entity_id
_entity_poly.type
_entity_poly.pdbx_seq_one_letter_code
_entity_poly.pdbx_strand_id
1 'polypeptide(L)'
;MLFGDYVPGEVIAEHLRSLTAKKRVYGVLGNHDWWKGGKAVARAMRAAGVEMIDHRAVPVTAGECHFQLVGLGDEMEDRSDIATVFAPVPAGAPVVALTHESATFARLPARVALTVSGHTHAGQVNPFSSPWRTSGFRPDSYWLSGQVRDGERLLFVTPGIGTSILPLRLGVRPEISWLTQRREPWSGSEWRRAQYTPRSMRAPVAGWRGGTRIARSGGRSRTGA
;
A
#
# COMPACT_ATOMS: atom_id res chain seq x y z
N MET A 1 7.45 -11.64 16.13
CA MET A 1 8.64 -12.25 15.51
C MET A 1 9.85 -11.66 16.23
N LEU A 2 10.61 -12.51 16.92
CA LEU A 2 11.81 -12.13 17.64
C LEU A 2 12.98 -12.70 16.83
N PHE A 3 13.89 -11.82 16.38
CA PHE A 3 15.06 -12.17 15.57
C PHE A 3 14.71 -12.61 14.13
N GLY A 4 15.72 -12.68 13.28
CA GLY A 4 15.62 -13.03 11.87
C GLY A 4 16.80 -12.49 11.07
N ASP A 5 17.11 -13.15 9.96
CA ASP A 5 18.18 -12.76 9.06
C ASP A 5 17.64 -12.09 7.80
N TYR A 6 18.48 -11.26 7.18
CA TYR A 6 18.18 -10.73 5.86
C TYR A 6 18.09 -11.88 4.85
N VAL A 7 16.96 -11.95 4.13
CA VAL A 7 16.77 -12.90 3.04
C VAL A 7 17.09 -12.19 1.72
N PRO A 8 18.09 -12.65 0.95
CA PRO A 8 18.43 -12.07 -0.35
C PRO A 8 17.25 -12.10 -1.32
N GLY A 9 17.17 -11.10 -2.20
CA GLY A 9 16.09 -10.98 -3.19
C GLY A 9 15.99 -12.20 -4.11
N GLU A 10 17.11 -12.84 -4.43
CA GLU A 10 17.20 -14.06 -5.23
C GLU A 10 16.51 -15.25 -4.55
N VAL A 11 16.67 -15.38 -3.23
CA VAL A 11 16.03 -16.45 -2.45
C VAL A 11 14.53 -16.22 -2.39
N ILE A 12 14.10 -14.96 -2.17
CA ILE A 12 12.67 -14.61 -2.20
C ILE A 12 12.07 -14.89 -3.58
N ALA A 13 12.76 -14.50 -4.64
CA ALA A 13 12.31 -14.68 -6.02
C ALA A 13 12.07 -16.17 -6.34
N GLU A 14 12.93 -17.07 -5.89
CA GLU A 14 12.77 -18.51 -6.11
C GLU A 14 11.46 -19.04 -5.52
N HIS A 15 11.10 -18.61 -4.31
CA HIS A 15 9.84 -19.00 -3.68
C HIS A 15 8.58 -18.50 -4.42
N LEU A 16 8.70 -17.44 -5.23
CA LEU A 16 7.60 -16.89 -6.02
C LEU A 16 7.32 -17.67 -7.31
N ARG A 17 8.23 -18.54 -7.78
CA ARG A 17 8.07 -19.27 -9.05
C ARG A 17 6.77 -20.08 -9.14
N SER A 18 6.37 -20.70 -8.03
CA SER A 18 5.12 -21.49 -7.98
C SER A 18 3.87 -20.63 -8.19
N LEU A 19 3.92 -19.37 -7.77
CA LEU A 19 2.85 -18.39 -7.94
C LEU A 19 2.86 -17.80 -9.35
N THR A 20 4.02 -17.37 -9.83
CA THR A 20 4.18 -16.75 -11.16
C THR A 20 3.90 -17.74 -12.29
N ALA A 21 4.10 -19.05 -12.06
CA ALA A 21 3.69 -20.10 -12.99
C ALA A 21 2.15 -20.21 -13.17
N LYS A 22 1.37 -19.71 -12.21
CA LYS A 22 -0.10 -19.85 -12.19
C LYS A 22 -0.84 -18.53 -12.41
N LYS A 23 -0.21 -17.40 -12.08
CA LYS A 23 -0.82 -16.07 -12.06
C LYS A 23 0.19 -15.03 -12.52
N ARG A 24 -0.28 -13.98 -13.17
CA ARG A 24 0.52 -12.77 -13.37
C ARG A 24 0.78 -12.13 -12.01
N VAL A 25 2.05 -11.82 -11.74
CA VAL A 25 2.49 -11.15 -10.52
C VAL A 25 3.18 -9.86 -10.93
N TYR A 26 2.78 -8.75 -10.34
CA TYR A 26 3.41 -7.45 -10.58
C TYR A 26 4.17 -7.02 -9.32
N GLY A 27 5.28 -6.32 -9.51
CA GLY A 27 6.11 -5.84 -8.41
C GLY A 27 6.64 -4.43 -8.64
N VAL A 28 6.86 -3.71 -7.56
CA VAL A 28 7.69 -2.50 -7.49
C VAL A 28 8.73 -2.72 -6.39
N LEU A 29 9.91 -2.16 -6.57
CA LEU A 29 10.97 -2.22 -5.56
C LEU A 29 10.71 -1.20 -4.45
N GLY A 30 11.10 -1.58 -3.24
CA GLY A 30 11.22 -0.66 -2.12
C GLY A 30 12.66 -0.18 -1.89
N ASN A 31 12.83 0.79 -1.00
CA ASN A 31 14.13 1.30 -0.59
C ASN A 31 15.11 0.20 -0.12
N HIS A 32 14.62 -0.79 0.62
CA HIS A 32 15.46 -1.89 1.09
C HIS A 32 16.00 -2.76 -0.04
N ASP A 33 15.29 -2.88 -1.17
CA ASP A 33 15.78 -3.59 -2.36
C ASP A 33 16.91 -2.78 -3.00
N TRP A 34 16.73 -1.45 -3.10
CA TRP A 34 17.74 -0.54 -3.62
C TRP A 34 19.03 -0.54 -2.80
N TRP A 35 18.92 -0.51 -1.47
CA TRP A 35 20.07 -0.64 -0.55
C TRP A 35 20.82 -1.97 -0.68
N LYS A 36 20.21 -2.97 -1.32
CA LYS A 36 20.77 -4.32 -1.53
C LYS A 36 21.04 -4.62 -3.00
N GLY A 37 21.17 -3.57 -3.82
CA GLY A 37 21.45 -3.69 -5.24
C GLY A 37 20.18 -3.89 -6.06
N GLY A 38 19.27 -2.92 -6.02
CA GLY A 38 17.92 -3.01 -6.60
C GLY A 38 17.87 -3.53 -8.05
N LYS A 39 18.87 -3.22 -8.89
CA LYS A 39 18.98 -3.79 -10.24
C LYS A 39 19.14 -5.31 -10.23
N ALA A 40 19.94 -5.87 -9.32
CA ALA A 40 20.10 -7.31 -9.16
C ALA A 40 18.82 -7.95 -8.62
N VAL A 41 18.21 -7.37 -7.59
CA VAL A 41 16.92 -7.82 -7.04
C VAL A 41 15.84 -7.85 -8.13
N ALA A 42 15.69 -6.77 -8.90
CA ALA A 42 14.71 -6.71 -9.98
C ALA A 42 15.00 -7.73 -11.09
N ARG A 43 16.27 -8.02 -11.41
CA ARG A 43 16.61 -9.09 -12.36
C ARG A 43 16.21 -10.46 -11.81
N ALA A 44 16.45 -10.73 -10.53
CA ALA A 44 16.06 -11.98 -9.89
C ALA A 44 14.53 -12.17 -9.89
N MET A 45 13.77 -11.13 -9.51
CA MET A 45 12.31 -11.14 -9.54
C MET A 45 11.77 -11.37 -10.95
N ARG A 46 12.34 -10.69 -11.97
CA ARG A 46 11.99 -10.93 -13.38
C ARG A 46 12.29 -12.36 -13.82
N ALA A 47 13.45 -12.90 -13.43
CA ALA A 47 13.83 -14.29 -13.75
C ALA A 47 12.91 -15.32 -13.07
N ALA A 48 12.26 -14.95 -11.98
CA ALA A 48 11.22 -15.74 -11.33
C ALA A 48 9.82 -15.54 -11.93
N GLY A 49 9.64 -14.67 -12.92
CA GLY A 49 8.37 -14.42 -13.60
C GLY A 49 7.54 -13.27 -13.01
N VAL A 50 8.11 -12.45 -12.12
CA VAL A 50 7.47 -11.22 -11.65
C VAL A 50 7.62 -10.13 -12.70
N GLU A 51 6.51 -9.51 -13.09
CA GLU A 51 6.51 -8.33 -13.95
C GLU A 51 6.79 -7.08 -13.12
N MET A 52 8.04 -6.62 -13.13
CA MET A 52 8.44 -5.38 -12.47
C MET A 52 7.87 -4.18 -13.22
N ILE A 53 7.13 -3.32 -12.53
CA ILE A 53 6.38 -2.18 -13.10
C ILE A 53 6.79 -0.82 -12.51
N ASP A 54 7.98 -0.74 -11.94
CA ASP A 54 8.56 0.52 -11.47
C ASP A 54 8.44 1.61 -12.55
N HIS A 55 7.74 2.68 -12.19
CA HIS A 55 7.55 3.90 -13.00
C HIS A 55 6.91 3.67 -14.38
N ARG A 56 6.02 2.69 -14.47
CA ARG A 56 5.23 2.45 -15.69
C ARG A 56 3.80 2.03 -15.40
N ALA A 57 2.95 2.24 -16.40
CA ALA A 57 1.58 1.74 -16.41
C ALA A 57 1.48 0.52 -17.33
N VAL A 58 0.73 -0.49 -16.91
CA VAL A 58 0.41 -1.67 -17.72
C VAL A 58 -1.10 -1.94 -17.71
N PRO A 59 -1.69 -2.30 -18.85
CA PRO A 59 -3.10 -2.70 -18.89
C PRO A 59 -3.28 -4.07 -18.24
N VAL A 60 -4.28 -4.18 -17.37
CA VAL A 60 -4.63 -5.43 -16.71
C VAL A 60 -6.07 -5.79 -17.04
N THR A 61 -6.25 -7.06 -17.43
CA THR A 61 -7.58 -7.66 -17.63
C THR A 61 -7.73 -8.82 -16.63
N ALA A 62 -8.75 -8.74 -15.79
CA ALA A 62 -9.10 -9.75 -14.79
C ALA A 62 -10.59 -10.09 -14.93
N GLY A 63 -10.90 -11.14 -15.68
CA GLY A 63 -12.28 -11.40 -16.10
C GLY A 63 -12.79 -10.27 -16.99
N GLU A 64 -13.94 -9.70 -16.64
CA GLU A 64 -14.54 -8.54 -17.33
C GLU A 64 -14.00 -7.19 -16.82
N CYS A 65 -13.12 -7.19 -15.81
CA CYS A 65 -12.52 -5.96 -15.29
C CYS A 65 -11.29 -5.57 -16.12
N HIS A 66 -11.33 -4.36 -16.68
CA HIS A 66 -10.21 -3.76 -17.40
C HIS A 66 -9.76 -2.47 -16.69
N PHE A 67 -8.48 -2.38 -16.35
CA PHE A 67 -7.91 -1.21 -15.68
C PHE A 67 -6.43 -1.05 -16.02
N GLN A 68 -5.89 0.12 -15.71
CA GLN A 68 -4.46 0.40 -15.77
C GLN A 68 -3.86 0.17 -14.39
N LEU A 69 -2.86 -0.71 -14.31
CA LEU A 69 -2.04 -0.87 -13.12
C LEU A 69 -0.81 0.01 -13.26
N VAL A 70 -0.70 1.01 -12.40
CA VAL A 70 0.42 1.95 -12.37
C VAL A 70 1.37 1.55 -11.25
N GLY A 71 2.61 1.23 -11.59
CA GLY A 71 3.67 1.02 -10.62
C GLY A 71 4.48 2.29 -10.40
N LEU A 72 4.71 2.61 -9.13
CA LEU A 72 5.62 3.66 -8.70
C LEU A 72 6.61 3.02 -7.74
N GLY A 73 7.88 2.98 -8.13
CA GLY A 73 8.97 2.50 -7.30
C GLY A 73 9.20 3.36 -6.07
N ASP A 74 10.35 3.16 -5.46
CA ASP A 74 10.74 3.83 -4.24
C ASP A 74 11.00 5.33 -4.42
N GLU A 75 10.35 6.17 -3.61
CA GLU A 75 10.49 7.64 -3.71
C GLU A 75 11.81 8.17 -3.15
N MET A 76 12.58 7.35 -2.41
CA MET A 76 13.87 7.75 -1.84
C MET A 76 15.02 7.43 -2.78
N GLU A 77 14.99 6.27 -3.42
CA GLU A 77 16.10 5.69 -4.18
C GLU A 77 15.88 5.69 -5.70
N ASP A 78 14.63 5.71 -6.18
CA ASP A 78 14.27 5.63 -7.60
C ASP A 78 13.10 6.56 -7.94
N ARG A 79 13.18 7.83 -7.54
CA ARG A 79 12.05 8.74 -7.71
C ARG A 79 11.78 9.05 -9.20
N SER A 80 10.54 8.83 -9.64
CA SER A 80 10.06 9.30 -10.94
C SER A 80 9.02 10.41 -10.79
N ASP A 81 8.92 11.24 -11.83
CA ASP A 81 7.81 12.16 -11.99
C ASP A 81 6.49 11.40 -12.26
N ILE A 82 5.49 11.64 -11.43
CA ILE A 82 4.16 11.02 -11.53
C ILE A 82 3.48 11.41 -12.84
N ALA A 83 3.63 12.67 -13.29
CA ALA A 83 2.99 13.11 -14.52
C ALA A 83 3.50 12.32 -15.73
N THR A 84 4.82 12.08 -15.80
CA THR A 84 5.46 11.24 -16.82
C THR A 84 4.92 9.80 -16.82
N VAL A 85 4.78 9.16 -15.64
CA VAL A 85 4.26 7.78 -15.55
C VAL A 85 2.79 7.70 -15.99
N PHE A 86 2.01 8.75 -15.75
CA PHE A 86 0.59 8.81 -16.11
C PHE A 86 0.31 9.33 -17.52
N ALA A 87 1.29 9.90 -18.21
CA ALA A 87 1.16 10.40 -19.58
C ALA A 87 0.61 9.34 -20.57
N PRO A 88 1.07 8.07 -20.57
CA PRO A 88 0.53 7.04 -21.46
C PRO A 88 -0.81 6.44 -20.98
N VAL A 89 -1.32 6.82 -19.80
CA VAL A 89 -2.55 6.25 -19.23
C VAL A 89 -3.77 6.93 -19.85
N PRO A 90 -4.68 6.19 -20.51
CA PRO A 90 -5.89 6.78 -21.10
C PRO A 90 -6.74 7.51 -20.05
N ALA A 91 -7.22 8.72 -20.37
CA ALA A 91 -7.85 9.61 -19.39
C ALA A 91 -9.07 9.02 -18.67
N GLY A 92 -9.84 8.15 -19.36
CA GLY A 92 -11.03 7.49 -18.81
C GLY A 92 -10.81 6.07 -18.29
N ALA A 93 -9.59 5.54 -18.34
CA ALA A 93 -9.32 4.19 -17.85
C ALA A 93 -9.37 4.15 -16.31
N PRO A 94 -10.03 3.14 -15.69
CA PRO A 94 -9.89 2.91 -14.26
C PRO A 94 -8.43 2.68 -13.90
N VAL A 95 -7.95 3.26 -12.79
CA VAL A 95 -6.55 3.14 -12.39
C VAL A 95 -6.44 2.53 -10.99
N VAL A 96 -5.56 1.53 -10.88
CA VAL A 96 -5.04 1.02 -9.62
C VAL A 96 -3.55 1.35 -9.56
N ALA A 97 -3.09 1.91 -8.45
CA ALA A 97 -1.68 2.20 -8.21
C ALA A 97 -1.07 1.19 -7.23
N LEU A 98 0.15 0.73 -7.54
CA LEU A 98 1.02 -0.01 -6.65
C LEU A 98 2.24 0.85 -6.35
N THR A 99 2.50 1.13 -5.08
CA THR A 99 3.66 1.91 -4.66
C THR A 99 4.29 1.32 -3.42
N HIS A 100 5.59 1.53 -3.20
CA HIS A 100 6.19 1.17 -1.92
C HIS A 100 5.68 2.08 -0.81
N GLU A 101 5.56 3.38 -1.08
CA GLU A 101 5.35 4.43 -0.08
C GLU A 101 3.91 4.93 0.00
N SER A 102 3.31 4.88 1.20
CA SER A 102 1.93 5.35 1.40
C SER A 102 1.78 6.86 1.19
N ALA A 103 2.85 7.64 1.43
CA ALA A 103 2.91 9.08 1.22
C ALA A 103 2.55 9.51 -0.21
N THR A 104 2.89 8.66 -1.19
CA THR A 104 2.68 8.93 -2.62
C THR A 104 1.20 9.15 -2.95
N PHE A 105 0.30 8.54 -2.18
CA PHE A 105 -1.15 8.67 -2.33
C PHE A 105 -1.62 10.13 -2.42
N ALA A 106 -1.05 11.04 -1.63
CA ALA A 106 -1.46 12.45 -1.61
C ALA A 106 -1.15 13.20 -2.93
N ARG A 107 -0.19 12.70 -3.72
CA ARG A 107 0.26 13.30 -4.99
C ARG A 107 -0.32 12.61 -6.22
N LEU A 108 -0.99 11.48 -6.05
CA LEU A 108 -1.59 10.75 -7.17
C LEU A 108 -2.79 11.52 -7.76
N PRO A 109 -3.01 11.43 -9.09
CA PRO A 109 -4.20 12.00 -9.73
C PRO A 109 -5.49 11.51 -9.08
N ALA A 110 -6.52 12.38 -9.03
CA ALA A 110 -7.81 12.06 -8.43
C ALA A 110 -8.52 10.84 -9.06
N ARG A 111 -8.18 10.51 -10.32
CA ARG A 111 -8.71 9.35 -11.06
C ARG A 111 -8.19 7.99 -10.58
N VAL A 112 -7.23 7.96 -9.66
CA VAL A 112 -6.73 6.70 -9.07
C VAL A 112 -7.74 6.21 -8.04
N ALA A 113 -8.44 5.12 -8.37
CA ALA A 113 -9.51 4.57 -7.55
C ALA A 113 -8.98 3.80 -6.33
N LEU A 114 -7.90 3.03 -6.52
CA LEU A 114 -7.25 2.25 -5.47
C LEU A 114 -5.74 2.45 -5.52
N THR A 115 -5.11 2.67 -4.37
CA THR A 115 -3.67 2.64 -4.18
C THR A 115 -3.33 1.56 -3.15
N VAL A 116 -2.42 0.65 -3.50
CA VAL A 116 -1.88 -0.36 -2.59
C VAL A 116 -0.44 0.02 -2.27
N SER A 117 -0.11 0.06 -0.98
CA SER A 117 1.24 0.41 -0.52
C SER A 117 1.72 -0.41 0.66
N GLY A 118 3.03 -0.34 0.92
CA GLY A 118 3.71 -1.00 2.02
C GLY A 118 4.58 -0.02 2.81
N HIS A 119 5.89 -0.30 2.85
CA HIS A 119 6.95 0.47 3.50
C HIS A 119 6.92 0.58 5.04
N THR A 120 5.75 0.80 5.64
CA THR A 120 5.65 1.20 7.06
C THR A 120 5.76 0.04 8.05
N HIS A 121 5.59 -1.21 7.58
CA HIS A 121 5.47 -2.42 8.42
C HIS A 121 4.46 -2.27 9.59
N ALA A 122 3.46 -1.40 9.44
CA ALA A 122 2.53 -0.97 10.50
C ALA A 122 3.18 -0.47 11.79
N GLY A 123 4.36 0.15 11.70
CA GLY A 123 5.14 0.58 12.86
C GLY A 123 6.08 -0.49 13.41
N GLN A 124 5.94 -1.75 12.96
CA GLN A 124 6.73 -2.94 13.26
C GLN A 124 6.85 -3.34 14.76
N VAL A 125 7.18 -2.42 15.64
CA VAL A 125 7.25 -2.57 17.09
C VAL A 125 6.17 -1.68 17.71
N ASN A 126 4.97 -2.23 17.86
CA ASN A 126 3.81 -1.55 18.41
C ASN A 126 3.06 -2.41 19.46
N PRO A 127 3.71 -2.78 20.60
CA PRO A 127 3.18 -3.73 21.58
C PRO A 127 1.84 -3.32 22.22
N PHE A 128 1.49 -2.03 22.21
CA PHE A 128 0.26 -1.51 22.80
C PHE A 128 -0.77 -1.06 21.74
N SER A 129 -0.60 -1.47 20.48
CA SER A 129 -1.47 -1.05 19.35
C SER A 129 -1.69 0.46 19.33
N SER A 130 -0.66 1.19 19.73
CA SER A 130 -0.77 2.58 20.05
C SER A 130 -0.71 3.39 18.76
N PRO A 131 -1.47 4.50 18.66
CA PRO A 131 -1.43 5.36 17.50
C PRO A 131 -0.12 6.19 17.42
N TRP A 132 0.85 5.93 18.31
CA TRP A 132 2.13 6.64 18.34
C TRP A 132 2.87 6.45 17.01
N ARG A 133 3.04 7.56 16.31
CA ARG A 133 4.14 7.77 15.39
C ARG A 133 5.42 7.58 16.19
N THR A 134 6.20 6.53 15.94
CA THR A 134 7.57 6.53 16.47
C THR A 134 8.28 7.70 15.78
N SER A 135 9.01 8.49 16.55
CA SER A 135 9.78 9.65 16.08
C SER A 135 10.83 9.31 15.01
N GLY A 136 11.01 8.01 14.68
CA GLY A 136 11.86 7.52 13.62
C GLY A 136 11.17 7.30 12.26
N PHE A 137 9.84 7.39 12.16
CA PHE A 137 9.19 7.41 10.84
C PHE A 137 9.37 8.78 10.20
N ARG A 138 9.72 8.79 8.92
CA ARG A 138 9.76 10.03 8.15
C ARG A 138 8.39 10.71 8.22
N PRO A 139 8.34 12.05 8.27
CA PRO A 139 7.11 12.80 8.44
C PRO A 139 6.09 12.54 7.32
N ASP A 140 6.49 11.98 6.18
CA ASP A 140 5.65 11.62 5.04
C ASP A 140 4.94 10.26 5.16
N SER A 141 5.36 9.36 6.07
CA SER A 141 4.73 8.07 6.36
C SER A 141 3.49 8.22 7.25
N TYR A 142 2.45 8.91 6.75
CA TYR A 142 1.27 9.26 7.54
C TYR A 142 0.34 8.08 7.86
N TRP A 143 0.35 7.04 7.02
CA TRP A 143 -0.57 5.91 7.11
C TRP A 143 0.21 4.62 7.35
N LEU A 144 0.15 4.12 8.59
CA LEU A 144 0.92 2.94 9.00
C LEU A 144 0.33 1.62 8.50
N SER A 145 -0.99 1.47 8.46
CA SER A 145 -1.63 0.24 7.97
C SER A 145 -3.12 0.44 7.76
N GLY A 146 -3.74 -0.44 6.99
CA GLY A 146 -5.18 -0.51 6.82
C GLY A 146 -5.69 0.38 5.69
N GLN A 147 -6.96 0.77 5.78
CA GLN A 147 -7.67 1.44 4.69
C GLN A 147 -7.90 2.92 5.01
N VAL A 148 -7.68 3.77 4.02
CA VAL A 148 -7.86 5.21 4.11
C VAL A 148 -8.66 5.65 2.90
N ARG A 149 -9.76 6.37 3.13
CA ARG A 149 -10.63 6.85 2.06
C ARG A 149 -10.54 8.37 1.95
N ASP A 150 -10.35 8.86 0.73
CA ASP A 150 -10.34 10.27 0.36
C ASP A 150 -11.29 10.47 -0.83
N GLY A 151 -12.54 10.84 -0.53
CA GLY A 151 -13.63 10.84 -1.51
C GLY A 151 -13.89 9.46 -2.10
N GLU A 152 -13.72 9.33 -3.42
CA GLU A 152 -13.85 8.07 -4.15
C GLU A 152 -12.56 7.25 -4.20
N ARG A 153 -11.46 7.81 -3.69
CA ARG A 153 -10.14 7.19 -3.72
C ARG A 153 -9.93 6.36 -2.46
N LEU A 154 -9.34 5.18 -2.63
CA LEU A 154 -9.00 4.27 -1.56
C LEU A 154 -7.50 4.03 -1.52
N LEU A 155 -6.89 4.18 -0.35
CA LEU A 155 -5.54 3.72 -0.05
C LEU A 155 -5.64 2.51 0.87
N PHE A 156 -4.89 1.45 0.54
CA PHE A 156 -4.66 0.31 1.40
C PHE A 156 -3.16 0.18 1.68
N VAL A 157 -2.80 0.19 2.97
CA VAL A 157 -1.43 0.02 3.43
C VAL A 157 -1.30 -1.34 4.10
N THR A 158 -0.55 -2.26 3.49
CA THR A 158 -0.32 -3.58 4.08
C THR A 158 0.78 -3.51 5.14
N PRO A 159 0.62 -4.20 6.29
CA PRO A 159 1.72 -4.41 7.23
C PRO A 159 2.87 -5.23 6.63
N GLY A 160 2.60 -6.02 5.57
CA GLY A 160 3.57 -6.94 4.99
C GLY A 160 3.99 -8.08 5.91
N ILE A 161 4.81 -8.99 5.37
CA ILE A 161 5.24 -10.21 6.06
C ILE A 161 6.58 -10.07 6.80
N GLY A 162 7.44 -9.14 6.35
CA GLY A 162 8.82 -9.02 6.82
C GLY A 162 9.05 -7.96 7.89
N THR A 163 10.33 -7.77 8.21
CA THR A 163 10.85 -6.68 9.03
C THR A 163 11.66 -5.70 8.19
N SER A 164 11.77 -4.46 8.66
CA SER A 164 12.72 -3.44 8.22
C SER A 164 14.09 -3.71 8.90
N ILE A 165 14.89 -2.66 9.13
CA ILE A 165 16.28 -2.72 9.63
C ILE A 165 16.40 -3.48 10.95
N LEU A 166 15.46 -3.26 11.87
CA LEU A 166 15.42 -3.96 13.14
C LEU A 166 14.78 -5.35 12.92
N PRO A 167 15.46 -6.47 13.23
CA PRO A 167 14.91 -7.82 13.06
C PRO A 167 13.97 -8.19 14.22
N LEU A 168 13.00 -7.31 14.50
CA LEU A 168 12.06 -7.44 15.60
C LEU A 168 10.70 -6.92 15.14
N ARG A 169 9.65 -7.72 15.32
CA ARG A 169 8.25 -7.31 15.14
C ARG A 169 7.43 -7.70 16.37
N LEU A 170 6.87 -6.71 17.05
CA LEU A 170 6.07 -6.87 18.28
C LEU A 170 4.76 -6.11 18.17
N GLY A 171 3.65 -6.71 18.60
CA GLY A 171 2.32 -6.08 18.56
C GLY A 171 1.72 -5.87 17.16
N VAL A 172 2.42 -6.28 16.10
CA VAL A 172 1.93 -6.27 14.71
C VAL A 172 2.07 -7.68 14.13
N ARG A 173 1.02 -8.21 13.48
CA ARG A 173 1.06 -9.53 12.83
C ARG A 173 1.58 -9.41 11.40
N PRO A 174 2.49 -10.29 10.94
CA PRO A 174 2.78 -10.47 9.52
C PRO A 174 1.49 -10.73 8.73
N GLU A 175 1.35 -10.09 7.57
CA GLU A 175 0.12 -10.16 6.79
C GLU A 175 0.40 -10.33 5.29
N ILE A 176 -0.33 -11.27 4.67
CA ILE A 176 -0.57 -11.30 3.22
C ILE A 176 -2.03 -10.90 3.03
N SER A 177 -2.26 -9.78 2.37
CA SER A 177 -3.59 -9.21 2.23
C SER A 177 -4.28 -9.72 0.96
N TRP A 178 -5.53 -10.14 1.08
CA TRP A 178 -6.37 -10.51 -0.07
C TRP A 178 -7.44 -9.44 -0.30
N LEU A 179 -7.33 -8.71 -1.41
CA LEU A 179 -8.29 -7.66 -1.77
C LEU A 179 -9.29 -8.22 -2.78
N THR A 180 -10.58 -8.13 -2.43
CA THR A 180 -11.68 -8.59 -3.30
C THR A 180 -12.44 -7.38 -3.84
N GLN A 181 -12.44 -7.21 -5.16
CA GLN A 181 -13.33 -6.27 -5.83
C GLN A 181 -14.74 -6.87 -5.90
N ARG A 182 -15.75 -6.07 -5.56
CA ARG A 182 -17.17 -6.44 -5.66
C ARG A 182 -17.90 -5.43 -6.54
N ARG A 183 -18.93 -5.89 -7.26
CA ARG A 183 -19.78 -5.05 -8.13
C ARG A 183 -20.84 -4.26 -7.35
N GLU A 184 -21.16 -4.67 -6.13
CA GLU A 184 -22.21 -4.04 -5.34
C GLU A 184 -21.78 -2.67 -4.80
N PRO A 185 -22.69 -1.67 -4.78
CA PRO A 185 -22.48 -0.45 -4.04
C PRO A 185 -22.16 -0.78 -2.58
N TRP A 186 -21.10 -0.16 -2.06
CA TRP A 186 -20.70 -0.34 -0.67
C TRP A 186 -21.86 -0.02 0.28
N SER A 187 -22.32 -1.01 1.06
CA SER A 187 -23.50 -0.92 1.95
C SER A 187 -23.21 -0.32 3.33
N GLY A 188 -21.96 0.08 3.60
CA GLY A 188 -21.58 0.82 4.81
C GLY A 188 -21.54 0.03 6.12
N SER A 189 -22.01 -1.22 6.17
CA SER A 189 -22.28 -1.92 7.43
C SER A 189 -21.26 -2.98 7.87
N GLU A 190 -20.37 -3.44 7.00
CA GLU A 190 -19.42 -4.52 7.34
C GLU A 190 -17.98 -4.02 7.45
N TRP A 191 -17.62 -3.49 8.63
CA TRP A 191 -16.22 -3.37 9.04
C TRP A 191 -15.96 -4.27 10.25
N ARG A 192 -15.22 -5.37 10.05
CA ARG A 192 -14.53 -6.06 11.15
C ARG A 192 -13.12 -5.46 11.28
N ARG A 193 -12.98 -4.48 12.19
CA ARG A 193 -11.77 -3.82 12.78
C ARG A 193 -10.42 -4.07 12.06
N ALA A 194 -9.73 -3.04 11.59
CA ALA A 194 -8.83 -2.23 12.43
C ALA A 194 -9.09 -0.72 12.31
N GLN A 195 -9.21 -0.06 13.47
CA GLN A 195 -9.54 1.35 13.60
C GLN A 195 -8.31 2.23 13.34
N TYR A 196 -8.44 3.27 12.52
CA TYR A 196 -7.72 4.53 12.74
C TYR A 196 -8.59 5.72 12.34
N THR A 197 -8.84 6.60 13.29
CA THR A 197 -9.45 7.92 13.06
C THR A 197 -8.39 8.96 13.40
N PRO A 198 -7.91 9.79 12.46
CA PRO A 198 -7.07 10.93 12.80
C PRO A 198 -7.92 11.93 13.59
N ARG A 199 -7.68 12.04 14.90
CA ARG A 199 -8.20 13.18 15.67
C ARG A 199 -7.27 14.37 15.37
N SER A 200 -7.86 15.40 14.77
CA SER A 200 -7.26 16.71 14.41
C SER A 200 -6.04 16.70 13.50
N MET A 201 -6.29 16.86 12.20
CA MET A 201 -5.35 17.47 11.26
C MET A 201 -5.13 18.94 11.64
N ARG A 202 -3.91 19.28 12.04
CA ARG A 202 -3.26 20.53 11.63
C ARG A 202 -1.89 20.13 11.11
N ALA A 203 -1.78 19.99 9.79
CA ALA A 203 -0.49 20.04 9.11
C ALA A 203 -0.58 21.22 8.13
N PRO A 204 0.42 22.11 8.10
CA PRO A 204 0.45 23.18 7.12
C PRO A 204 0.92 22.58 5.80
N VAL A 205 -0.02 22.14 4.96
CA VAL A 205 0.21 22.08 3.52
C VAL A 205 -0.62 23.22 2.95
N ALA A 206 0.04 24.31 2.58
CA ALA A 206 -0.61 25.43 1.94
C ALA A 206 -1.35 24.91 0.70
N GLY A 207 -2.69 24.91 0.74
CA GLY A 207 -3.55 24.55 -0.39
C GLY A 207 -4.55 23.41 -0.17
N TRP A 208 -4.48 22.63 0.92
CA TRP A 208 -5.43 21.53 1.13
C TRP A 208 -6.79 22.03 1.68
N ARG A 209 -7.83 22.02 0.84
CA ARG A 209 -9.23 22.28 1.20
C ARG A 209 -10.09 21.04 0.91
N GLY A 210 -9.91 19.97 1.67
CA GLY A 210 -10.73 18.75 1.57
C GLY A 210 -11.21 18.30 2.94
N GLY A 211 -12.51 18.33 3.20
CA GLY A 211 -13.08 17.92 4.49
C GLY A 211 -13.18 16.40 4.62
N THR A 212 -12.45 15.81 5.56
CA THR A 212 -12.58 14.39 5.94
C THR A 212 -13.91 14.14 6.65
N ARG A 213 -14.82 13.33 6.08
CA ARG A 213 -15.99 12.82 6.82
C ARG A 213 -15.64 11.55 7.58
N ILE A 214 -15.88 11.59 8.89
CA ILE A 214 -15.74 10.45 9.81
C ILE A 214 -17.16 10.03 10.23
N ALA A 215 -17.62 8.85 9.82
CA ALA A 215 -18.89 8.30 10.30
C ALA A 215 -18.68 7.62 11.67
N ARG A 216 -19.42 8.07 12.69
CA ARG A 216 -19.50 7.41 14.02
C ARG A 216 -20.82 6.64 14.09
N SER A 217 -20.79 5.34 14.36
CA SER A 217 -22.00 4.58 14.67
C SER A 217 -22.33 4.72 16.17
N GLY A 218 -23.38 5.50 16.49
CA GLY A 218 -24.04 5.43 17.79
C GLY A 218 -24.99 4.23 17.82
N GLY A 219 -24.75 3.30 18.74
CA GLY A 219 -25.65 2.18 18.99
C GLY A 219 -26.99 2.65 19.51
N ARG A 220 -28.08 2.15 18.92
CA ARG A 220 -29.40 2.18 19.56
C ARG A 220 -29.48 1.01 20.52
N SER A 221 -29.49 1.30 21.82
CA SER A 221 -30.02 0.37 22.83
C SER A 221 -31.55 0.47 22.83
N ARG A 222 -32.20 -0.67 22.62
CA ARG A 222 -33.62 -0.91 22.94
C ARG A 222 -33.79 -1.08 24.45
N THR A 223 -34.75 -0.38 25.03
CA THR A 223 -35.70 -0.77 26.10
C THR A 223 -36.79 0.32 26.05
N GLY A 224 -38.09 0.10 25.96
CA GLY A 224 -38.89 -1.04 26.42
C GLY A 224 -39.49 -0.74 27.79
N ALA A 225 -40.43 0.20 27.87
CA ALA A 225 -41.60 0.31 28.75
C ALA A 225 -42.21 1.71 28.56
#